data_AF-A0A2V2B5V1-F1
#
_entry.id   AF-A0A2V2B5V1-F1
#
_cell.length_a   1.000
_cell.length_b   1.000
_cell.length_c   1.000
_cell.angle_alpha   90.00
_cell.angle_beta   90.00
_cell.angle_gamma   90.00
#
_symmetry.space_group_name_H-M   'P 1'
#
loop_
_entity.id
_entity.type
_entity.pdbx_description
1 polymer ?
#
loop_
_entity_poly.entity_id
_entity_poly.type
_entity_poly.pdbx_seq_one_letter_code
_entity_poly.pdbx_strand_id
1 'polypeptide(L)' 'MNHAALVCRGCFGNLYAVSTNCAPAAPLPTWEVDHDHTPADCPLFPLLPLEGAAAHVHELPDAGHVLTGPA' A
#
# COMPACT_ATOMS: atom_id res chain seq x y z
N MET A 1 4.85 11.79 11.87
CA MET A 1 4.12 10.92 10.94
C MET A 1 4.99 9.69 10.75
N ASN A 2 4.64 8.58 11.40
CA ASN A 2 5.41 7.35 11.34
C ASN A 2 5.06 6.66 10.02
N HIS A 3 5.89 6.83 9.01
CA HIS A 3 5.83 6.01 7.80
C HIS A 3 6.25 4.61 8.24
N ALA A 4 5.29 3.73 8.54
CA ALA A 4 5.60 2.32 8.68
C ALA A 4 6.27 1.90 7.37
N ALA A 5 7.48 1.35 7.44
CA ALA A 5 8.17 0.86 6.26
C ALA A 5 7.37 -0.35 5.74
N LEU A 6 6.58 -0.13 4.68
CA LEU A 6 5.87 -1.19 3.99
C LEU A 6 6.85 -1.87 3.04
N VAL A 7 6.84 -3.20 3.02
CA VAL A 7 7.71 -3.99 2.18
C VAL A 7 6.86 -4.89 1.29
N CYS A 8 7.23 -4.96 0.02
CA CYS A 8 6.59 -5.85 -0.94
C CYS A 8 6.98 -7.30 -0.66
N ARG A 9 6.00 -8.19 -0.51
CA ARG A 9 6.20 -9.62 -0.31
C ARG A 9 6.82 -10.32 -1.53
N GLY A 10 6.63 -9.75 -2.72
CA GLY A 10 7.10 -10.33 -3.98
C GLY A 10 8.59 -10.09 -4.25
N CYS A 11 9.07 -8.87 -4.03
CA CYS A 11 10.45 -8.46 -4.35
C CYS A 11 11.26 -8.00 -3.13
N PHE A 12 10.65 -7.95 -1.95
CA PHE A 12 11.22 -7.36 -0.72
C PHE A 12 11.65 -5.90 -0.87
N GLY A 13 11.17 -5.20 -1.90
CA GLY A 13 11.38 -3.77 -2.12
C GLY A 13 10.51 -2.92 -1.20
N ASN A 14 10.97 -1.70 -0.93
CA ASN A 14 10.21 -0.72 -0.13
C ASN A 14 9.02 -0.18 -0.91
N LEU A 15 7.91 -0.01 -0.21
CA LEU A 15 6.68 0.58 -0.73
C LEU A 15 6.41 1.90 0.00
N TYR A 16 5.98 2.92 -0.74
CA TYR A 16 5.33 4.09 -0.15
C TYR A 16 3.85 3.79 0.08
N ALA A 17 3.25 4.48 1.04
CA ALA A 17 1.81 4.58 1.17
C ALA A 17 1.44 6.04 1.41
N VAL A 18 0.50 6.53 0.60
CA VAL A 18 -0.08 7.86 0.74
C VAL A 18 -1.58 7.72 0.97
N SER A 19 -2.10 8.47 1.94
CA SER A 19 -3.53 8.53 2.23
C SER A 19 -4.06 9.93 1.93
N THR A 20 -5.10 10.03 1.11
CA THR A 20 -5.83 11.27 0.88
C THR A 20 -7.13 11.23 1.68
N ASN A 21 -7.28 12.16 2.63
CA ASN A 21 -8.51 12.30 3.40
C ASN A 21 -9.54 13.12 2.60
N CYS A 22 -10.63 12.48 2.18
CA CYS A 22 -11.74 13.15 1.53
C CYS A 22 -12.69 13.77 2.56
N ALA A 23 -12.44 15.00 3.04
CA ALA A 23 -13.42 15.85 3.75
C ALA A 23 -13.97 15.36 5.14
N PRO A 24 -14.44 16.27 6.01
CA PRO A 24 -14.69 15.99 7.44
C PRO A 24 -15.95 15.18 7.76
N ALA A 25 -16.77 14.81 6.76
CA ALA A 25 -18.03 14.06 6.96
C ALA A 25 -17.88 12.53 6.85
N ALA A 26 -16.64 12.03 6.90
CA ALA A 26 -16.24 10.62 7.01
C ALA A 26 -16.49 9.70 5.79
N PRO A 27 -15.84 9.94 4.65
CA PRO A 27 -15.29 8.87 3.82
C PRO A 27 -14.00 8.35 4.46
N LEU A 28 -13.79 7.03 4.42
CA LEU A 28 -12.49 6.42 4.75
C LEU A 28 -11.37 7.10 3.91
N PRO A 29 -10.13 7.19 4.43
CA PRO A 29 -9.01 7.65 3.63
C PRO A 29 -8.89 6.81 2.37
N THR A 30 -8.65 7.47 1.23
CA THR A 30 -8.24 6.77 0.01
C THR A 30 -6.74 6.59 0.06
N TRP A 31 -6.29 5.35 0.00
CA TRP A 31 -4.88 4.99 -0.03
C TRP A 31 -4.42 4.71 -1.45
N GLU A 32 -3.16 5.01 -1.70
CA GLU A 32 -2.35 4.53 -2.82
C GLU A 32 -1.06 3.96 -2.23
N VAL A 33 -0.69 2.75 -2.66
CA VAL A 33 0.53 2.06 -2.24
C VAL A 33 1.25 1.54 -3.48
N ASP A 34 2.50 1.93 -3.66
CA ASP A 34 3.36 1.40 -4.72
C ASP A 34 4.83 1.40 -4.27
N HIS A 35 5.71 0.86 -5.09
CA HIS A 35 7.14 0.86 -4.83
C HIS A 35 7.72 2.27 -4.85
N ASP A 36 8.56 2.57 -3.85
CA ASP A 36 9.36 3.80 -3.83
C ASP A 36 10.21 3.94 -5.10
N HIS A 37 10.71 2.82 -5.59
CA HIS A 37 11.44 2.69 -6.84
C HIS A 37 10.94 1.45 -7.56
N THR A 38 10.51 1.58 -8.81
CA THR A 38 9.98 0.46 -9.60
C THR A 38 11.04 -0.63 -9.76
N PRO A 39 10.87 -1.81 -9.13
CA PRO A 39 11.75 -2.94 -9.36
C PRO A 39 11.44 -3.58 -10.71
N ALA A 40 12.47 -3.91 -11.49
CA ALA A 40 12.31 -4.48 -12.84
C ALA A 40 11.59 -5.86 -12.83
N ASP A 41 11.75 -6.64 -11.76
CA ASP A 41 11.34 -8.05 -11.70
C ASP A 41 10.39 -8.36 -10.53
N CYS A 42 9.56 -7.40 -10.08
CA CYS A 42 8.60 -7.72 -9.03
C CYS A 42 7.46 -8.60 -9.58
N PRO A 43 7.26 -9.82 -9.06
CA PRO A 43 6.20 -10.71 -9.53
C PRO A 43 4.79 -10.20 -9.20
N LEU A 44 4.68 -9.23 -8.28
CA LEU A 44 3.43 -8.61 -7.86
C LEU A 44 3.22 -7.23 -8.52
N PHE A 45 4.07 -6.84 -9.47
CA PHE A 45 3.87 -5.62 -10.25
C PHE A 45 2.46 -5.49 -10.87
N PRO A 46 1.81 -6.57 -11.36
CA PRO A 46 0.44 -6.46 -11.89
C PRO A 46 -0.64 -6.16 -10.85
N LEU A 47 -0.34 -6.29 -9.56
CA LEU A 47 -1.25 -5.98 -8.45
C LEU A 47 -1.04 -4.57 -7.92
N LEU A 48 -0.07 -3.83 -8.48
CA LEU A 48 0.32 -2.50 -8.02
C LEU A 48 0.02 -1.44 -9.08
N PRO A 49 -0.32 -0.20 -8.69
CA PRO A 49 -0.49 0.27 -7.30
C PRO A 49 -1.70 -0.36 -6.59
N LEU A 50 -1.63 -0.53 -5.25
CA LEU A 50 -2.82 -0.83 -4.45
C LEU A 50 -3.56 0.46 -4.20
N GLU A 51 -4.84 0.51 -4.60
CA GLU A 51 -5.67 1.70 -4.45
C GLU A 51 -7.00 1.33 -3.79
N GLY A 52 -7.51 2.21 -2.91
CA GLY A 52 -8.83 2.02 -2.34
C GLY A 52 -9.11 2.81 -1.08
N ALA A 53 -10.39 2.86 -0.70
CA ALA A 53 -10.84 3.51 0.53
C ALA A 53 -10.80 2.51 1.70
N ALA A 54 -10.00 2.79 2.72
CA ALA A 54 -9.76 1.89 3.84
C ALA A 54 -9.38 2.67 5.11
N ALA A 55 -9.72 2.16 6.30
CA ALA A 55 -9.25 2.77 7.54
C ALA A 55 -7.74 2.55 7.72
N HIS A 56 -7.25 1.39 7.26
CA HIS A 56 -5.85 1.00 7.30
C HIS A 56 -5.37 0.44 5.96
N VAL A 57 -4.10 0.68 5.62
CA VAL A 57 -3.47 0.20 4.39
C VAL A 57 -3.57 -1.34 4.20
N HIS A 58 -3.60 -2.10 5.29
CA HIS A 58 -3.72 -3.56 5.27
C HIS A 58 -5.12 -4.07 4.92
N GLU A 59 -6.12 -3.18 4.90
CA GLU A 59 -7.51 -3.50 4.52
C GLU A 59 -7.75 -3.27 3.02
N LEU A 60 -6.75 -2.75 2.28
CA LEU A 60 -6.86 -2.62 0.83
C LEU A 60 -7.04 -3.99 0.18
N PRO A 61 -7.76 -4.07 -0.96
CA PRO A 61 -7.75 -5.25 -1.81
C PRO A 61 -6.31 -5.68 -2.08
N ASP A 62 -6.03 -6.98 -2.01
CA ASP A 62 -4.70 -7.56 -2.28
C ASP A 62 -3.54 -7.11 -1.38
N ALA A 63 -3.81 -6.31 -0.34
CA ALA A 63 -2.80 -5.95 0.67
C ALA A 63 -2.16 -7.18 1.32
N GLY A 64 -2.92 -8.25 1.56
CA GLY A 64 -2.37 -9.50 2.10
C GLY A 64 -1.43 -10.26 1.15
N HIS A 65 -1.57 -10.01 -0.16
CA HIS A 65 -0.68 -10.58 -1.18
C HIS A 65 0.59 -9.75 -1.35
N VAL A 66 0.45 -8.42 -1.26
CA VAL A 66 1.53 -7.47 -1.57
C VAL A 66 2.31 -7.03 -0.34
N LEU A 67 1.67 -6.74 0.78
CA LEU A 67 2.34 -6.26 1.98
C LEU A 67 2.90 -7.44 2.79
N THR A 68 4.13 -7.32 3.26
CA THR A 68 4.59 -8.15 4.36
C THR A 68 3.74 -7.84 5.59
N GLY A 69 3.12 -8.85 6.19
CA GLY A 69 2.26 -8.66 7.36
C GLY A 69 3.00 -8.03 8.55
N PRO A 70 2.25 -7.50 9.53
CA PRO A 70 2.86 -7.03 10.77
C PRO A 70 3.60 -8.21 11.43
N ALA A 71 4.86 -7.97 11.82
CA ALA A 71 5.64 -8.91 12.63
C ALA A 71 4.97 -9.13 14.00
#